data_AF-B7FSK9-F1
#
_entry.id   AF-B7FSK9-F1
#
_cell.length_a   1.000
_cell.length_b   1.000
_cell.length_c   1.000
_cell.angle_alpha   90.00
_cell.angle_beta   90.00
_cell.angle_gamma   90.00
#
_symmetry.space_group_name_H-M   'P 1'
#
loop_
_entity.id
_entity.type
_entity.pdbx_description
1 polymer ?
#
loop_
_entity_poly.entity_id
_entity_poly.type
_entity_poly.pdbx_seq_one_letter_code
_entity_poly.pdbx_strand_id
1 'polypeptide(L)'
;MSQAPSLRRHHSTFSPFSTTPTSCREAQAHVSTETVDMPLMIEYDEFYVSDDGIARTFYELHATGSTKKPPFAIEERYDLKQAKKTFVLRKPAPDENSPHSSNEDQDAQPEVLSRNSLGAVDLGKVITSVHIQEIDQGVFGSAGTGATTWEASLAMALYFGTQRHQLSGNVVELGCGVGVGSILNILASTLDHRERSHVKSVTLTDGNDEVLQQCRSNVHQALAGVPPSTRPPISIKNLEWKEAFESLDRCSDILGGAKYKTVIACDCAYRHQAIKPLSETLASILQPEGTIHMFGPYNRSAFLETCRYLSRELNLDVTLEWVEINRYRLKPASEIEGSGWSEKDDGSFASQCAAKDSSNHKADESLFDID
;
A
#
# COMPACT_ATOMS: atom_id res chain seq x y z
N MET A 1 -56.85 -8.72 36.92
CA MET A 1 -57.91 -9.39 36.14
C MET A 1 -58.00 -8.70 34.78
N SER A 2 -57.38 -9.28 33.73
CA SER A 2 -58.05 -9.84 32.53
C SER A 2 -58.60 -8.73 31.61
N GLN A 3 -58.24 -8.55 30.33
CA GLN A 3 -57.73 -9.45 29.28
C GLN A 3 -57.14 -8.60 28.12
N ALA A 4 -56.26 -9.19 27.30
CA ALA A 4 -55.61 -8.58 26.13
C ALA A 4 -56.40 -8.75 24.81
N PRO A 5 -56.10 -8.00 23.73
CA PRO A 5 -56.55 -8.35 22.39
C PRO A 5 -55.40 -8.64 21.38
N SER A 6 -55.40 -9.90 20.92
CA SER A 6 -55.33 -10.39 19.52
C SER A 6 -54.50 -9.68 18.44
N LEU A 7 -53.44 -10.37 18.00
CA LEU A 7 -52.71 -10.21 16.72
C LEU A 7 -53.54 -10.65 15.49
N ARG A 8 -53.33 -10.01 14.34
CA ARG A 8 -53.61 -10.58 13.00
C ARG A 8 -52.38 -10.41 12.09
N ARG A 9 -51.86 -11.53 11.59
CA ARG A 9 -50.89 -11.62 10.49
C ARG A 9 -51.63 -11.85 9.18
N HIS A 10 -51.15 -11.22 8.11
CA HIS A 10 -51.53 -11.52 6.74
C HIS A 10 -50.61 -12.61 6.16
N HIS A 11 -51.22 -13.66 5.61
CA HIS A 11 -50.59 -14.64 4.72
C HIS A 11 -51.05 -14.34 3.28
N SER A 12 -50.12 -14.37 2.32
CA SER A 12 -50.43 -14.56 0.90
C SER A 12 -49.78 -15.85 0.40
N THR A 13 -50.51 -16.55 -0.45
CA THR A 13 -50.27 -17.88 -1.01
C THR A 13 -49.89 -17.82 -2.50
N PHE A 14 -49.55 -19.01 -3.06
CA PHE A 14 -49.32 -19.41 -4.47
C PHE A 14 -47.85 -19.34 -4.96
N SER A 15 -47.29 -20.32 -5.69
CA SER A 15 -47.58 -21.74 -6.01
C SER A 15 -46.33 -22.34 -6.73
N PRO A 16 -46.18 -23.67 -6.85
CA PRO A 16 -44.94 -24.32 -7.29
C PRO A 16 -44.91 -24.65 -8.79
N PHE A 17 -43.71 -24.61 -9.39
CA PHE A 17 -43.44 -25.16 -10.73
C PHE A 17 -42.62 -26.45 -10.61
N SER A 18 -43.09 -27.46 -11.35
CA SER A 18 -42.49 -28.77 -11.61
C SER A 18 -41.91 -28.76 -13.03
N THR A 19 -40.68 -29.25 -13.22
CA THR A 19 -40.23 -29.84 -14.49
C THR A 19 -39.12 -30.90 -14.26
N THR A 20 -39.18 -31.90 -15.13
CA THR A 20 -38.56 -33.25 -15.18
C THR A 20 -37.04 -33.32 -15.43
N PRO A 21 -36.40 -34.50 -15.21
CA PRO A 21 -34.96 -34.70 -15.36
C PRO A 21 -34.55 -35.11 -16.78
N THR A 22 -33.42 -34.59 -17.27
CA THR A 22 -32.83 -34.97 -18.57
C THR A 22 -31.36 -35.37 -18.41
N SER A 23 -31.12 -36.67 -18.59
CA SER A 23 -29.99 -37.32 -19.29
C SER A 23 -28.58 -36.74 -19.18
N CYS A 24 -27.72 -37.44 -18.43
CA CYS A 24 -26.26 -37.34 -18.48
C CYS A 24 -25.71 -37.72 -19.86
N ARG A 25 -24.83 -36.88 -20.42
CA ARG A 25 -23.86 -37.25 -21.44
C ARG A 25 -22.49 -36.72 -21.05
N GLU A 26 -21.54 -37.64 -20.97
CA GLU A 26 -20.11 -37.38 -20.77
C GLU A 26 -19.56 -36.54 -21.93
N ALA A 27 -18.95 -35.41 -21.59
CA ALA A 27 -18.15 -34.61 -22.51
C ALA A 27 -16.68 -34.70 -22.08
N GLN A 28 -15.85 -35.04 -23.06
CA GLN A 28 -14.41 -35.18 -22.94
C GLN A 28 -13.76 -33.86 -22.51
N ALA A 29 -12.88 -33.94 -21.50
CA ALA A 29 -12.13 -32.81 -20.97
C ALA A 29 -11.08 -32.35 -22.00
N HIS A 30 -11.34 -31.21 -22.64
CA HIS A 30 -10.28 -30.36 -23.17
C HIS A 30 -9.71 -29.57 -21.99
N VAL A 31 -8.42 -29.78 -21.69
CA VAL A 31 -7.67 -28.96 -20.74
C VAL A 31 -7.44 -27.59 -21.38
N SER A 32 -8.35 -26.66 -21.12
CA SER A 32 -8.08 -25.24 -21.29
C SER A 32 -7.15 -24.81 -20.15
N THR A 33 -6.01 -24.21 -20.49
CA THR A 33 -5.23 -23.42 -19.53
C THR A 33 -6.10 -22.24 -19.12
N GLU A 34 -6.86 -22.40 -18.03
CA GLU A 34 -7.60 -21.32 -17.40
C GLU A 34 -6.59 -20.25 -17.00
N THR A 35 -6.61 -19.13 -17.71
CA THR A 35 -6.00 -17.88 -17.24
C THR A 35 -6.74 -17.52 -15.96
N VAL A 36 -6.04 -17.62 -14.83
CA VAL A 36 -6.55 -17.17 -13.54
C VAL A 36 -6.77 -15.66 -13.68
N ASP A 37 -8.03 -15.24 -13.77
CA ASP A 37 -8.43 -13.84 -13.73
C ASP A 37 -8.04 -13.27 -12.36
N MET A 38 -6.87 -12.65 -12.28
CA MET A 38 -6.46 -11.90 -11.10
C MET A 38 -7.28 -10.60 -11.02
N PRO A 39 -8.01 -10.34 -9.93
CA PRO A 39 -8.88 -9.19 -9.81
C PRO A 39 -8.06 -7.91 -9.86
N LEU A 40 -8.57 -6.96 -10.65
CA LEU A 40 -7.99 -5.65 -10.89
C LEU A 40 -8.06 -4.76 -9.62
N MET A 41 -7.00 -3.98 -9.36
CA MET A 41 -6.92 -3.03 -8.23
C MET A 41 -7.80 -1.78 -8.40
N ILE A 42 -8.28 -1.52 -9.62
CA ILE A 42 -9.40 -0.63 -9.94
C ILE A 42 -10.12 -1.34 -11.07
N GLU A 43 -11.41 -1.65 -10.93
CA GLU A 43 -12.19 -2.33 -11.97
C GLU A 43 -11.89 -1.67 -13.34
N TYR A 44 -11.51 -2.49 -14.33
CA TYR A 44 -11.20 -2.11 -15.72
C TYR A 44 -9.79 -1.55 -16.07
N ASP A 45 -8.82 -1.59 -15.15
CA ASP A 45 -7.51 -0.99 -15.42
C ASP A 45 -6.49 -1.97 -16.06
N GLU A 46 -6.34 -2.02 -17.40
CA GLU A 46 -5.47 -2.99 -18.10
C GLU A 46 -3.97 -2.91 -17.71
N PHE A 47 -3.35 -3.97 -17.20
CA PHE A 47 -1.90 -3.97 -16.99
C PHE A 47 -1.16 -3.94 -18.34
N TYR A 48 -0.30 -2.96 -18.55
CA TYR A 48 0.74 -3.07 -19.58
C TYR A 48 1.85 -3.98 -19.03
N VAL A 49 1.83 -5.22 -19.48
CA VAL A 49 2.84 -6.23 -19.15
C VAL A 49 3.82 -6.28 -20.32
N SER A 50 5.09 -6.01 -20.06
CA SER A 50 6.13 -6.16 -21.08
C SER A 50 6.41 -7.63 -21.40
N ASP A 51 7.15 -7.87 -22.48
CA ASP A 51 7.52 -9.23 -22.94
C ASP A 51 8.22 -10.09 -21.87
N ASP A 52 8.91 -9.46 -20.91
CA ASP A 52 9.54 -10.11 -19.77
C ASP A 52 8.52 -10.62 -18.71
N GLY A 53 7.25 -10.24 -18.80
CA GLY A 53 6.20 -10.54 -17.83
C GLY A 53 6.10 -9.53 -16.69
N ILE A 54 6.72 -8.35 -16.81
CA ILE A 54 6.76 -7.33 -15.76
C ILE A 54 5.81 -6.17 -16.11
N ALA A 55 4.86 -5.88 -15.23
CA ALA A 55 4.11 -4.63 -15.28
C ALA A 55 4.87 -3.52 -14.55
N ARG A 56 4.90 -2.31 -15.12
CA ARG A 56 5.59 -1.16 -14.54
C ARG A 56 4.65 0.02 -14.34
N THR A 57 4.62 0.53 -13.12
CA THR A 57 3.84 1.72 -12.75
C THR A 57 4.73 2.72 -12.04
N PHE A 58 4.61 4.00 -12.37
CA PHE A 58 5.31 5.08 -11.69
C PHE A 58 4.30 5.99 -10.99
N TYR A 59 4.57 6.28 -9.72
CA TYR A 59 3.74 7.07 -8.83
C TYR A 59 4.53 8.29 -8.35
N GLU A 60 3.94 9.47 -8.51
CA GLU A 60 4.46 10.71 -7.94
C GLU A 60 3.32 11.49 -7.31
N LEU A 61 3.64 12.24 -6.24
CA LEU A 61 2.68 13.14 -5.63
C LEU A 61 2.50 14.37 -6.53
N HIS A 62 1.25 14.70 -6.86
CA HIS A 62 0.94 15.94 -7.56
C HIS A 62 1.21 17.13 -6.62
N ALA A 63 2.03 18.07 -7.07
CA ALA A 63 2.34 19.28 -6.31
C ALA A 63 1.13 20.24 -6.30
N THR A 64 0.20 20.05 -5.37
CA THR A 64 -0.93 20.97 -5.18
C THR A 64 -0.48 22.20 -4.38
N GLY A 65 -0.07 23.26 -5.08
CA GLY A 65 0.18 24.58 -4.49
C GLY A 65 1.43 24.73 -3.60
N SER A 66 2.19 23.67 -3.38
CA SER A 66 3.51 23.73 -2.74
C SER A 66 4.61 23.89 -3.79
N THR A 67 5.51 24.87 -3.60
CA THR A 67 6.71 25.04 -4.44
C THR A 67 7.75 23.95 -4.22
N LYS A 68 7.61 23.12 -3.19
CA LYS A 68 8.54 22.02 -2.92
C LYS A 68 8.07 20.75 -3.59
N LYS A 69 8.86 20.27 -4.57
CA LYS A 69 8.72 18.94 -5.14
C LYS A 69 8.76 17.86 -4.05
N PRO A 70 8.04 16.75 -4.23
CA PRO A 70 8.16 15.61 -3.34
C PRO A 70 9.62 15.09 -3.33
N PRO A 71 10.13 14.63 -2.18
CA PRO A 71 11.52 14.23 -2.06
C PRO A 71 11.83 12.94 -2.83
N PHE A 72 10.82 12.13 -3.12
CA PHE A 72 10.93 10.94 -3.95
C PHE A 72 9.62 10.64 -4.69
N ALA A 73 9.75 9.83 -5.73
CA ALA A 73 8.68 9.13 -6.44
C ALA A 73 8.90 7.61 -6.29
N ILE A 74 7.88 6.81 -6.62
CA ILE A 74 7.91 5.34 -6.50
C ILE A 74 7.69 4.72 -7.87
N GLU A 75 8.60 3.89 -8.33
CA GLU A 75 8.34 2.96 -9.43
C GLU A 75 8.02 1.58 -8.86
N GLU A 76 6.86 1.04 -9.18
CA GLU A 76 6.49 -0.34 -8.94
C GLU A 76 6.80 -1.19 -10.18
N ARG A 77 7.48 -2.30 -9.96
CA ARG A 77 7.67 -3.38 -10.94
C ARG A 77 7.01 -4.63 -10.40
N TYR A 78 5.95 -5.09 -11.06
CA TYR A 78 5.25 -6.29 -10.66
C TYR A 78 5.60 -7.43 -11.61
N ASP A 79 6.31 -8.44 -11.10
CA ASP A 79 6.54 -9.71 -11.79
C ASP A 79 5.30 -10.59 -11.60
N LEU A 80 4.46 -10.67 -12.64
CA LEU A 80 3.21 -11.42 -12.58
C LEU A 80 3.44 -12.93 -12.46
N LYS A 81 4.59 -13.45 -12.90
CA LYS A 81 4.88 -14.89 -12.84
C LYS A 81 5.26 -15.32 -11.42
N GLN A 82 5.90 -14.43 -10.67
CA GLN A 82 6.38 -14.72 -9.31
C GLN A 82 5.50 -14.10 -8.22
N ALA A 83 4.43 -13.39 -8.58
CA ALA A 83 3.62 -12.59 -7.65
C ALA A 83 4.50 -11.68 -6.76
N LYS A 84 5.56 -11.10 -7.35
CA LYS A 84 6.61 -10.37 -6.63
C LYS A 84 6.66 -8.93 -7.08
N LYS A 85 6.59 -8.01 -6.14
CA LYS A 85 6.71 -6.57 -6.41
C LYS A 85 8.09 -6.07 -6.03
N THR A 86 8.62 -5.18 -6.86
CA THR A 86 9.81 -4.39 -6.55
C THR A 86 9.44 -2.93 -6.58
N PHE A 87 9.60 -2.24 -5.44
CA PHE A 87 9.39 -0.80 -5.34
C PHE A 87 10.74 -0.11 -5.38
N VAL A 88 10.93 0.77 -6.36
CA VAL A 88 12.14 1.57 -6.56
C VAL A 88 11.83 3.00 -6.15
N LEU A 89 12.46 3.47 -5.07
CA LEU A 89 12.38 4.87 -4.67
C LEU A 89 13.31 5.67 -5.58
N ARG A 90 12.77 6.71 -6.20
CA ARG A 90 13.49 7.54 -7.17
C ARG A 90 13.49 8.98 -6.72
N LYS A 91 14.62 9.65 -6.88
CA LYS A 91 14.75 11.10 -6.68
C LYS A 91 14.32 11.78 -7.97
N PRO A 92 13.26 12.61 -7.97
CA PRO A 92 12.86 13.36 -9.14
C PRO A 92 14.02 14.19 -9.68
N ALA A 93 14.12 14.34 -10.99
CA ALA A 93 15.11 15.20 -11.59
C ALA A 93 14.95 16.65 -11.07
N PRO A 94 16.05 17.36 -10.81
CA PRO A 94 15.98 18.79 -10.57
C PRO A 94 15.31 19.46 -11.78
N ASP A 95 14.46 20.47 -11.55
CA ASP A 95 13.97 21.29 -12.67
C ASP A 95 15.12 22.13 -13.20
N GLU A 96 15.98 21.56 -14.04
CA GLU A 96 17.05 22.33 -14.69
C GLU A 96 16.48 23.35 -15.69
N ASN A 97 15.22 23.17 -16.08
CA ASN A 97 14.51 24.03 -17.03
C ASN A 97 13.38 24.85 -16.42
N SER A 98 13.23 24.95 -15.09
CA SER A 98 12.31 25.96 -14.55
C SER A 98 12.94 27.32 -14.83
N PRO A 99 12.50 28.05 -15.87
CA PRO A 99 13.05 29.37 -16.13
C PRO A 99 12.75 30.17 -14.86
N HIS A 100 13.70 30.92 -14.34
CA HIS A 100 13.44 31.87 -13.26
C HIS A 100 12.31 32.83 -13.72
N SER A 101 11.05 32.45 -13.46
CA SER A 101 9.85 33.15 -13.90
C SER A 101 9.67 34.34 -12.97
N SER A 102 10.31 35.43 -13.36
CA SER A 102 10.25 36.72 -12.70
C SER A 102 9.01 37.53 -13.07
N ASN A 103 7.97 36.92 -13.66
CA ASN A 103 6.76 37.65 -14.03
C ASN A 103 5.50 36.96 -13.51
N GLU A 104 4.89 37.63 -12.54
CA GLU A 104 3.54 37.45 -12.04
C GLU A 104 2.51 37.65 -13.17
N ASP A 105 1.34 37.01 -13.02
CA ASP A 105 0.09 37.28 -13.75
C ASP A 105 -0.13 36.69 -15.15
N GLN A 106 -0.03 35.36 -15.30
CA GLN A 106 -0.83 34.66 -16.33
C GLN A 106 -1.52 33.43 -15.77
N ASP A 107 -2.85 33.39 -15.96
CA ASP A 107 -3.77 32.28 -15.68
C ASP A 107 -3.18 30.94 -16.19
N ALA A 108 -2.57 30.20 -15.27
CA ALA A 108 -1.88 28.95 -15.57
C ALA A 108 -2.90 27.84 -15.87
N GLN A 109 -3.05 27.53 -17.16
CA GLN A 109 -3.53 26.22 -17.60
C GLN A 109 -2.61 25.11 -17.05
N PRO A 110 -3.15 23.93 -16.69
CA PRO A 110 -2.38 22.89 -16.00
C PRO A 110 -1.31 22.29 -16.90
N GLU A 111 -0.05 22.58 -16.56
CA GLU A 111 1.23 22.11 -17.15
C GLU A 111 1.33 20.57 -17.29
N VAL A 112 0.46 19.83 -16.58
CA VAL A 112 0.36 18.37 -16.63
C VAL A 112 -0.05 17.87 -18.02
N LEU A 113 -0.91 18.59 -18.74
CA LEU A 113 -1.34 18.17 -20.08
C LEU A 113 -0.24 18.34 -21.14
N SER A 114 0.72 19.26 -20.96
CA SER A 114 1.82 19.47 -21.91
C SER A 114 2.98 18.48 -21.74
N ARG A 115 3.20 17.90 -20.55
CA ARG A 115 4.20 16.81 -20.41
C ARG A 115 3.71 15.51 -21.07
N ASN A 116 2.39 15.29 -21.06
CA ASN A 116 1.76 14.12 -21.66
C ASN A 116 1.86 14.10 -23.20
N SER A 117 2.13 15.22 -23.88
CA SER A 117 2.16 15.26 -25.35
C SER A 117 3.37 14.56 -25.98
N LEU A 118 4.41 14.23 -25.21
CA LEU A 118 5.61 13.53 -25.70
C LEU A 118 5.68 12.05 -25.31
N GLY A 119 4.77 11.55 -24.46
CA GLY A 119 4.70 10.13 -24.10
C GLY A 119 5.89 9.58 -23.30
N ALA A 120 6.81 10.43 -22.84
CA ALA A 120 7.98 10.05 -22.05
C ALA A 120 7.91 10.68 -20.66
N VAL A 121 8.08 9.87 -19.61
CA VAL A 121 8.16 10.31 -18.21
C VAL A 121 9.60 10.16 -17.74
N ASP A 122 10.21 11.24 -17.25
CA ASP A 122 11.50 11.16 -16.58
C ASP A 122 11.33 10.52 -15.20
N LEU A 123 11.84 9.30 -15.06
CA LEU A 123 11.75 8.55 -13.81
C LEU A 123 12.70 9.11 -12.73
N GLY A 124 13.68 9.93 -13.09
CA GLY A 124 14.71 10.40 -12.17
C GLY A 124 15.67 9.32 -11.69
N LYS A 125 16.49 9.66 -10.69
CA LYS A 125 17.60 8.80 -10.23
C LYS A 125 17.13 7.76 -9.20
N VAL A 126 17.53 6.50 -9.38
CA VAL A 126 17.29 5.46 -8.37
C VAL A 126 18.01 5.81 -7.06
N ILE A 127 17.27 5.78 -5.96
CA ILE A 127 17.80 5.94 -4.59
C ILE A 127 18.03 4.57 -3.97
N THR A 128 16.98 3.76 -3.93
CA THR A 128 17.00 2.39 -3.39
C THR A 128 15.87 1.57 -4.02
N SER A 129 15.95 0.26 -3.87
CA SER A 129 14.90 -0.66 -4.29
C SER A 129 14.61 -1.68 -3.19
N VAL A 130 13.33 -1.98 -3.00
CA VAL A 130 12.88 -2.99 -2.06
C VAL A 130 12.05 -4.04 -2.77
N HIS A 131 12.32 -5.31 -2.47
CA HIS A 131 11.50 -6.42 -2.91
C HIS A 131 10.45 -6.74 -1.85
N ILE A 132 9.21 -6.86 -2.30
CA ILE A 132 8.06 -7.23 -1.50
C ILE A 132 7.47 -8.48 -2.12
N GLN A 133 7.36 -9.52 -1.31
CA GLN A 133 6.65 -10.73 -1.67
C GLN A 133 5.22 -10.61 -1.15
N GLU A 134 4.25 -10.78 -2.05
CA GLU A 134 2.83 -10.92 -1.72
C GLU A 134 2.52 -12.39 -1.42
N ILE A 135 1.39 -12.65 -0.78
CA ILE A 135 0.97 -14.02 -0.46
C ILE A 135 0.29 -14.63 -1.69
N ASP A 136 0.70 -15.85 -2.04
CA ASP A 136 0.10 -16.62 -3.13
C ASP A 136 -1.42 -16.77 -2.95
N GLN A 137 -2.17 -16.86 -4.05
CA GLN A 137 -3.65 -16.81 -4.08
C GLN A 137 -4.29 -15.46 -3.74
N GLY A 138 -3.49 -14.46 -3.35
CA GLY A 138 -3.91 -13.07 -3.18
C GLY A 138 -5.17 -12.91 -2.35
N VAL A 139 -6.10 -12.07 -2.84
CA VAL A 139 -7.34 -11.69 -2.13
C VAL A 139 -8.31 -12.86 -1.94
N PHE A 140 -8.20 -13.91 -2.77
CA PHE A 140 -9.10 -15.07 -2.71
C PHE A 140 -8.59 -16.17 -1.76
N GLY A 141 -7.34 -16.07 -1.29
CA GLY A 141 -6.77 -16.98 -0.31
C GLY A 141 -7.26 -16.73 1.12
N SER A 142 -6.73 -17.50 2.06
CA SER A 142 -6.95 -17.33 3.51
C SER A 142 -6.49 -15.98 4.04
N ALA A 143 -5.46 -15.41 3.42
CA ALA A 143 -4.88 -14.11 3.76
C ALA A 143 -5.80 -12.92 3.42
N GLY A 144 -6.81 -13.12 2.56
CA GLY A 144 -7.76 -12.09 2.17
C GLY A 144 -7.09 -10.84 1.57
N THR A 145 -7.67 -9.67 1.80
CA THR A 145 -7.15 -8.40 1.24
C THR A 145 -5.77 -8.01 1.76
N GLY A 146 -5.34 -8.54 2.91
CA GLY A 146 -4.00 -8.30 3.47
C GLY A 146 -2.87 -8.99 2.70
N ALA A 147 -3.21 -9.93 1.79
CA ALA A 147 -2.25 -10.66 0.96
C ALA A 147 -1.51 -9.79 -0.06
N THR A 148 -2.09 -8.64 -0.44
CA THR A 148 -1.61 -7.78 -1.53
C THR A 148 -1.35 -6.35 -1.08
N THR A 149 -0.62 -5.62 -1.91
CA THR A 149 -0.31 -4.20 -1.73
C THR A 149 -1.37 -3.35 -2.41
N TRP A 150 -1.96 -2.42 -1.66
CA TRP A 150 -2.93 -1.46 -2.15
C TRP A 150 -2.32 -0.07 -2.36
N GLU A 151 -2.84 0.70 -3.33
CA GLU A 151 -2.33 2.04 -3.67
C GLU A 151 -2.40 3.03 -2.50
N ALA A 152 -3.32 2.84 -1.55
CA ALA A 152 -3.38 3.68 -0.35
C ALA A 152 -2.08 3.62 0.47
N SER A 153 -1.37 2.49 0.46
CA SER A 153 -0.08 2.35 1.14
C SER A 153 1.04 3.10 0.41
N LEU A 154 0.96 3.21 -0.92
CA LEU A 154 1.87 4.03 -1.73
C LEU A 154 1.57 5.52 -1.54
N ALA A 155 0.29 5.88 -1.48
CA ALA A 155 -0.18 7.22 -1.16
C ALA A 155 0.34 7.69 0.19
N MET A 156 0.20 6.84 1.22
CA MET A 156 0.75 7.09 2.54
C MET A 156 2.27 7.32 2.48
N ALA A 157 3.01 6.47 1.78
CA ALA A 157 4.46 6.59 1.69
C ALA A 157 4.89 7.91 1.04
N LEU A 158 4.25 8.30 -0.07
CA LEU A 158 4.51 9.58 -0.72
C LEU A 158 4.13 10.77 0.17
N TYR A 159 2.97 10.69 0.84
CA TYR A 159 2.48 11.73 1.73
C TYR A 159 3.45 11.99 2.89
N PHE A 160 3.78 10.96 3.69
CA PHE A 160 4.74 11.13 4.80
C PHE A 160 6.16 11.41 4.32
N GLY A 161 6.51 11.02 3.10
CA GLY A 161 7.72 11.48 2.43
C GLY A 161 7.81 13.01 2.41
N THR A 162 6.71 13.69 2.08
CA THR A 162 6.61 15.16 2.09
C THR A 162 6.31 15.76 3.45
N GLN A 163 5.49 15.10 4.27
CA GLN A 163 4.96 15.58 5.54
C GLN A 163 5.59 14.83 6.73
N ARG A 164 6.92 14.66 6.74
CA ARG A 164 7.63 13.81 7.71
C ARG A 164 7.33 14.14 9.17
N HIS A 165 7.11 15.41 9.47
CA HIS A 165 6.82 15.88 10.83
C HIS A 165 5.51 15.29 11.40
N GLN A 166 4.59 14.84 10.55
CA GLN A 166 3.34 14.20 10.97
C GLN A 166 3.53 12.76 11.44
N LEU A 167 4.64 12.11 11.06
CA LEU A 167 5.02 10.78 11.51
C LEU A 167 5.96 10.90 12.72
N SER A 168 5.45 10.70 13.94
CA SER A 168 6.27 10.93 15.14
C SER A 168 5.87 10.09 16.35
N GLY A 169 6.76 10.01 17.34
CA GLY A 169 6.53 9.25 18.56
C GLY A 169 6.46 7.74 18.32
N ASN A 170 5.66 7.04 19.11
CA ASN A 170 5.35 5.64 18.84
C ASN A 170 4.30 5.61 17.72
N VAL A 171 4.61 4.92 16.63
CA VAL A 171 3.74 4.78 15.47
C VAL A 171 3.13 3.38 15.45
N VAL A 172 1.85 3.26 15.12
CA VAL A 172 1.21 1.97 14.83
C VAL A 172 0.46 2.02 13.51
N GLU A 173 0.59 0.97 12.70
CA GLU A 173 -0.20 0.76 11.49
C GLU A 173 -1.17 -0.41 11.70
N LEU A 174 -2.46 -0.15 11.49
CA LEU A 174 -3.55 -1.11 11.58
C LEU A 174 -3.86 -1.62 10.18
N GLY A 175 -4.01 -2.94 10.03
CA GLY A 175 -4.21 -3.57 8.73
C GLY A 175 -3.02 -3.30 7.81
N CYS A 176 -1.81 -3.54 8.30
CA CYS A 176 -0.58 -3.23 7.55
C CYS A 176 -0.40 -4.11 6.30
N GLY A 177 -1.18 -5.18 6.15
CA GLY A 177 -0.99 -6.16 5.08
C GLY A 177 0.43 -6.70 5.10
N VAL A 178 1.02 -6.84 3.92
CA VAL A 178 2.42 -7.28 3.75
C VAL A 178 3.48 -6.22 4.11
N GLY A 179 3.08 -5.05 4.63
CA GLY A 179 3.95 -4.06 5.29
C GLY A 179 4.54 -2.95 4.41
N VAL A 180 4.13 -2.85 3.14
CA VAL A 180 4.77 -1.95 2.15
C VAL A 180 4.86 -0.51 2.61
N GLY A 181 3.75 0.07 3.06
CA GLY A 181 3.67 1.49 3.36
C GLY A 181 4.66 1.91 4.45
N SER A 182 4.69 1.19 5.57
CA SER A 182 5.66 1.42 6.64
C SER A 182 7.11 1.14 6.23
N ILE A 183 7.36 0.08 5.44
CA ILE A 183 8.70 -0.22 4.92
C ILE A 183 9.23 0.97 4.09
N LEU A 184 8.41 1.47 3.16
CA LEU A 184 8.78 2.61 2.31
C LEU A 184 9.01 3.89 3.12
N ASN A 185 8.19 4.16 4.14
CA ASN A 185 8.38 5.31 5.03
C ASN A 185 9.66 5.23 5.85
N ILE A 186 9.99 4.06 6.38
CA ILE A 186 11.24 3.84 7.10
C ILE A 186 12.43 4.06 6.17
N LEU A 187 12.41 3.47 4.96
CA LEU A 187 13.45 3.68 3.96
C LEU A 187 13.57 5.14 3.55
N ALA A 188 12.45 5.84 3.31
CA ALA A 188 12.46 7.25 2.96
C ALA A 188 13.04 8.14 4.08
N SER A 189 12.83 7.76 5.35
CA SER A 189 13.36 8.50 6.50
C SER A 189 14.88 8.39 6.64
N THR A 190 15.50 7.33 6.10
CA THR A 190 16.97 7.15 6.17
C THR A 190 17.71 7.95 5.09
N LEU A 191 17.00 8.47 4.09
CA LEU A 191 17.57 9.22 2.96
C LEU A 191 17.96 10.66 3.31
N ASP A 192 17.37 11.24 4.35
CA ASP A 192 17.57 12.64 4.72
C ASP A 192 18.29 12.75 6.07
N HIS A 193 19.62 12.81 6.03
CA HIS A 193 20.44 12.91 7.25
C HIS A 193 20.29 14.25 7.98
N ARG A 194 19.60 15.25 7.39
CA ARG A 194 19.48 16.58 7.97
C ARG A 194 18.34 16.68 8.98
N GLU A 195 17.31 15.86 8.82
CA GLU A 195 16.18 15.78 9.75
C GLU A 195 16.26 14.50 10.58
N ARG A 196 16.41 14.64 11.90
CA ARG A 196 16.27 13.49 12.79
C ARG A 196 14.82 13.04 12.77
N SER A 197 14.60 11.76 12.43
CA SER A 197 13.28 11.15 12.55
C SER A 197 12.73 11.34 13.97
N HIS A 198 11.50 11.83 14.04
CA HIS A 198 10.77 11.96 15.31
C HIS A 198 10.09 10.65 15.72
N VAL A 199 10.21 9.60 14.90
CA VAL A 199 9.66 8.27 15.16
C VAL A 199 10.54 7.54 16.18
N LYS A 200 9.92 7.14 17.29
CA LYS A 200 10.56 6.40 18.39
C LYS A 200 10.47 4.89 18.21
N SER A 201 9.35 4.40 17.67
CA SER A 201 9.09 2.99 17.37
C SER A 201 7.99 2.87 16.32
N VAL A 202 7.96 1.72 15.64
CA VAL A 202 6.91 1.36 14.68
C VAL A 202 6.33 0.01 15.07
N THR A 203 5.01 -0.09 15.19
CA THR A 203 4.28 -1.34 15.40
C THR A 203 3.40 -1.61 14.17
N LEU A 204 3.61 -2.74 13.50
CA LEU A 204 2.79 -3.17 12.37
C LEU A 204 1.80 -4.22 12.86
N THR A 205 0.53 -4.06 12.52
CA THR A 205 -0.53 -4.95 12.99
C THR A 205 -1.49 -5.35 11.88
N ASP A 206 -1.96 -6.60 11.96
CA ASP A 206 -2.95 -7.20 11.08
C ASP A 206 -3.69 -8.29 11.85
N GLY A 207 -4.89 -8.67 11.41
CA GLY A 207 -5.67 -9.74 12.04
C GLY A 207 -5.26 -11.15 11.58
N ASN A 208 -4.52 -11.24 10.47
CA ASN A 208 -4.16 -12.52 9.85
C ASN A 208 -2.69 -12.90 10.09
N ASP A 209 -2.43 -14.07 10.69
CA ASP A 209 -1.07 -14.53 11.00
C ASP A 209 -0.20 -14.82 9.77
N GLU A 210 -0.81 -15.30 8.68
CA GLU A 210 -0.12 -15.55 7.41
C GLU A 210 0.40 -14.23 6.82
N VAL A 211 -0.45 -13.20 6.84
CA VAL A 211 -0.11 -11.81 6.45
C VAL A 211 1.03 -11.27 7.31
N LEU A 212 0.98 -11.47 8.62
CA LEU A 212 2.04 -11.01 9.53
C LEU A 212 3.35 -11.75 9.34
N GLN A 213 3.30 -13.05 9.03
CA GLN A 213 4.49 -13.82 8.72
C GLN A 213 5.15 -13.30 7.44
N GLN A 214 4.36 -13.00 6.41
CA GLN A 214 4.86 -12.39 5.18
C GLN A 214 5.40 -10.98 5.43
N CYS A 215 4.71 -10.16 6.24
CA CYS A 215 5.15 -8.84 6.65
C CYS A 215 6.51 -8.91 7.38
N ARG A 216 6.71 -9.86 8.31
CA ARG A 216 8.01 -10.09 8.97
C ARG A 216 9.12 -10.38 7.96
N SER A 217 8.85 -11.26 7.00
CA SER A 217 9.81 -11.61 5.94
C SER A 217 10.19 -10.39 5.11
N ASN A 218 9.19 -9.62 4.66
CA ASN A 218 9.40 -8.41 3.87
C ASN A 218 10.18 -7.34 4.63
N VAL A 219 9.83 -7.07 5.90
CA VAL A 219 10.55 -6.11 6.76
C VAL A 219 11.99 -6.55 6.96
N HIS A 220 12.24 -7.84 7.22
CA HIS A 220 13.58 -8.37 7.41
C HIS A 220 14.43 -8.20 6.14
N GLN A 221 13.91 -8.60 4.97
CA GLN A 221 14.61 -8.49 3.70
C GLN A 221 14.86 -7.03 3.29
N ALA A 222 13.84 -6.18 3.37
CA ALA A 222 13.90 -4.77 2.98
C ALA A 222 14.92 -3.97 3.80
N LEU A 223 15.09 -4.33 5.07
CA LEU A 223 15.90 -3.57 6.02
C LEU A 223 17.22 -4.26 6.38
N ALA A 224 17.57 -5.38 5.72
CA ALA A 224 18.81 -6.11 5.97
C ALA A 224 20.08 -5.24 5.79
N GLY A 225 20.05 -4.32 4.82
CA GLY A 225 21.14 -3.36 4.56
C GLY A 225 21.05 -2.04 5.34
N VAL A 226 20.03 -1.85 6.18
CA VAL A 226 19.78 -0.60 6.90
C VAL A 226 20.26 -0.73 8.34
N PRO A 227 21.29 0.03 8.79
CA PRO A 227 21.82 -0.07 10.14
C PRO A 227 20.72 0.14 11.19
N PRO A 228 20.61 -0.73 12.22
CA PRO A 228 19.59 -0.60 13.27
C PRO A 228 19.58 0.76 13.97
N SER A 229 20.72 1.45 14.06
CA SER A 229 20.84 2.80 14.65
C SER A 229 20.22 3.91 13.80
N THR A 230 19.94 3.63 12.52
CA THR A 230 19.38 4.61 11.57
C THR A 230 17.88 4.46 11.37
N ARG A 231 17.26 3.45 12.00
CA ARG A 231 15.83 3.17 11.88
C ARG A 231 15.19 3.01 13.25
N PRO A 232 13.89 3.32 13.41
CA PRO A 232 13.18 3.03 14.64
C PRO A 232 13.12 1.51 14.89
N PRO A 233 13.06 1.07 16.16
CA PRO A 233 12.67 -0.30 16.50
C PRO A 233 11.31 -0.64 15.89
N ILE A 234 11.20 -1.86 15.33
CA ILE A 234 9.99 -2.34 14.66
C ILE A 234 9.47 -3.56 15.42
N SER A 235 8.16 -3.56 15.71
CA SER A 235 7.45 -4.72 16.24
C SER A 235 6.30 -5.09 15.30
N ILE A 236 6.01 -6.39 15.21
CA ILE A 236 4.92 -6.92 14.37
C ILE A 236 4.04 -7.75 15.29
N LYS A 237 2.74 -7.45 15.34
CA LYS A 237 1.80 -8.02 16.30
C LYS A 237 0.47 -8.36 15.64
N ASN A 238 -0.17 -9.45 16.10
CA ASN A 238 -1.54 -9.77 15.70
C ASN A 238 -2.52 -8.85 16.44
N LEU A 239 -3.41 -8.21 15.68
CA LEU A 239 -4.48 -7.37 16.20
C LEU A 239 -5.73 -7.50 15.32
N GLU A 240 -6.65 -8.37 15.73
CA GLU A 240 -8.00 -8.42 15.17
C GLU A 240 -8.88 -7.34 15.84
N TRP A 241 -9.38 -6.38 15.05
CA TRP A 241 -10.10 -5.21 15.56
C TRP A 241 -11.38 -5.60 16.31
N LYS A 242 -12.08 -6.64 15.86
CA LYS A 242 -13.30 -7.10 16.54
C LYS A 242 -13.00 -7.62 17.95
N GLU A 243 -11.94 -8.41 18.09
CA GLU A 243 -11.52 -8.94 19.40
C GLU A 243 -10.96 -7.85 20.32
N ALA A 244 -10.21 -6.91 19.74
CA ALA A 244 -9.70 -5.74 20.44
C ALA A 244 -10.83 -4.84 20.95
N PHE A 245 -11.90 -4.69 20.16
CA PHE A 245 -13.10 -3.95 20.51
C PHE A 245 -13.91 -4.62 21.63
N GLU A 246 -14.07 -5.94 21.61
CA GLU A 246 -14.84 -6.68 22.62
C GLU A 246 -14.19 -6.61 24.02
N SER A 247 -12.90 -6.28 24.11
CA SER A 247 -12.21 -6.03 25.37
C SER A 247 -11.05 -5.05 25.18
N LEU A 248 -11.27 -3.79 25.57
CA LEU A 248 -10.25 -2.74 25.49
C LEU A 248 -8.98 -3.09 26.29
N ASP A 249 -9.13 -3.82 27.40
CA ASP A 249 -8.00 -4.34 28.17
C ASP A 249 -7.15 -5.29 27.33
N ARG A 250 -7.77 -6.16 26.50
CA ARG A 250 -7.04 -7.04 25.57
C ARG A 250 -6.28 -6.24 24.51
N CYS A 251 -6.84 -5.17 23.98
CA CYS A 251 -6.13 -4.31 23.02
C CYS A 251 -4.86 -3.71 23.66
N SER A 252 -4.99 -3.21 24.88
CA SER A 252 -3.87 -2.74 25.68
C SER A 252 -2.85 -3.87 25.91
N ASP A 253 -3.26 -5.06 26.31
CA ASP A 253 -2.38 -6.20 26.57
C ASP A 253 -1.60 -6.64 25.32
N ILE A 254 -2.28 -6.79 24.19
CA ILE A 254 -1.67 -7.11 22.88
C ILE A 254 -0.59 -6.07 22.55
N LEU A 255 -0.91 -4.79 22.72
CA LEU A 255 0.00 -3.69 22.41
C LEU A 255 1.00 -3.39 23.53
N GLY A 256 0.93 -4.08 24.68
CA GLY A 256 1.83 -3.93 25.83
C GLY A 256 1.60 -2.64 26.62
N GLY A 257 0.36 -2.16 26.70
CA GLY A 257 -0.02 -0.89 27.34
C GLY A 257 0.45 0.36 26.58
N ALA A 258 1.07 0.19 25.41
CA ALA A 258 1.59 1.29 24.63
C ALA A 258 0.44 2.15 24.07
N LYS A 259 0.56 3.46 24.28
CA LYS A 259 -0.21 4.46 23.53
C LYS A 259 0.65 5.01 22.40
N TYR A 260 -0.01 5.36 21.31
CA TYR A 260 0.63 5.75 20.06
C TYR A 260 0.36 7.22 19.75
N LYS A 261 1.42 7.93 19.38
CA LYS A 261 1.34 9.32 18.95
C LYS A 261 0.79 9.43 17.53
N THR A 262 1.21 8.52 16.66
CA THR A 262 0.69 8.42 15.30
C THR A 262 0.05 7.05 15.15
N VAL A 263 -1.23 7.03 14.81
CA VAL A 263 -1.97 5.81 14.47
C VAL A 263 -2.30 5.90 12.97
N ILE A 264 -2.10 4.82 12.24
CA ILE A 264 -2.23 4.77 10.78
C ILE A 264 -3.20 3.64 10.42
N ALA A 265 -4.05 3.87 9.43
CA ALA A 265 -4.81 2.83 8.76
C ALA A 265 -4.89 3.09 7.25
N CYS A 266 -4.38 2.15 6.45
CA CYS A 266 -4.35 2.24 4.99
C CYS A 266 -5.35 1.24 4.41
N ASP A 267 -6.27 1.73 3.59
CA ASP A 267 -7.31 0.95 2.93
C ASP A 267 -8.12 0.01 3.83
N CYS A 268 -8.31 0.36 5.10
CA CYS A 268 -8.99 -0.48 6.09
C CYS A 268 -10.51 -0.34 6.10
N ALA A 269 -11.04 0.79 5.62
CA ALA A 269 -12.47 1.11 5.68
C ALA A 269 -13.23 0.67 4.42
N TYR A 270 -13.37 -0.64 4.22
CA TYR A 270 -14.08 -1.24 3.08
C TYR A 270 -15.24 -2.16 3.45
N ARG A 271 -15.34 -2.58 4.72
CA ARG A 271 -16.46 -3.39 5.23
C ARG A 271 -17.25 -2.58 6.24
N HIS A 272 -18.54 -2.36 5.99
CA HIS A 272 -19.42 -1.62 6.92
C HIS A 272 -19.44 -2.22 8.33
N GLN A 273 -19.37 -3.56 8.43
CA GLN A 273 -19.35 -4.26 9.73
C GLN A 273 -18.06 -3.99 10.53
N ALA A 274 -16.98 -3.57 9.88
CA ALA A 274 -15.70 -3.28 10.52
C ALA A 274 -15.58 -1.82 10.98
N ILE A 275 -16.48 -0.92 10.55
CA ILE A 275 -16.39 0.52 10.84
C ILE A 275 -16.29 0.79 12.34
N LYS A 276 -17.22 0.24 13.12
CA LYS A 276 -17.25 0.44 14.57
C LYS A 276 -16.02 -0.18 15.26
N PRO A 277 -15.70 -1.48 15.08
CA PRO A 277 -14.51 -2.08 15.67
C PRO A 277 -13.21 -1.35 15.30
N LEU A 278 -13.02 -0.97 14.04
CA LEU A 278 -11.86 -0.20 13.58
C LEU A 278 -11.79 1.16 14.27
N SER A 279 -12.88 1.93 14.25
CA SER A 279 -12.90 3.29 14.81
C SER A 279 -12.60 3.32 16.30
N GLU A 280 -13.18 2.39 17.06
CA GLU A 280 -12.93 2.29 18.50
C GLU A 280 -11.52 1.79 18.81
N THR A 281 -10.98 0.87 18.01
CA THR A 281 -9.57 0.45 18.13
C THR A 281 -8.64 1.64 17.88
N LEU A 282 -8.85 2.40 16.80
CA LEU A 282 -8.06 3.60 16.47
C LEU A 282 -8.06 4.62 17.61
N ALA A 283 -9.24 4.94 18.15
CA ALA A 283 -9.38 5.92 19.23
C ALA A 283 -8.79 5.42 20.56
N SER A 284 -8.96 4.14 20.89
CA SER A 284 -8.52 3.59 22.17
C SER A 284 -7.01 3.51 22.31
N ILE A 285 -6.26 3.30 21.22
CA ILE A 285 -4.78 3.18 21.24
C ILE A 285 -4.07 4.52 21.07
N LEU A 286 -4.80 5.56 20.71
CA LEU A 286 -4.28 6.92 20.56
C LEU A 286 -3.89 7.49 21.93
N GLN A 287 -2.73 8.12 22.00
CA GLN A 287 -2.35 8.90 23.18
C GLN A 287 -3.03 10.29 23.17
N PRO A 288 -3.05 11.03 24.28
CA PRO A 288 -3.43 12.44 24.28
C PRO A 288 -2.59 13.24 23.27
N GLU A 289 -3.23 14.11 22.48
CA GLU A 289 -2.60 14.90 21.40
C GLU A 289 -1.99 14.04 20.26
N GLY A 290 -2.34 12.75 20.19
CA GLY A 290 -2.00 11.91 19.06
C GLY A 290 -2.84 12.25 17.81
N THR A 291 -2.38 11.77 16.65
CA THR A 291 -3.09 11.92 15.38
C THR A 291 -3.34 10.56 14.75
N ILE A 292 -4.55 10.37 14.23
CA ILE A 292 -4.92 9.24 13.38
C ILE A 292 -4.81 9.68 11.92
N HIS A 293 -4.08 8.92 11.10
CA HIS A 293 -3.99 9.10 9.66
C HIS A 293 -4.68 7.94 8.95
N MET A 294 -5.74 8.24 8.21
CA MET A 294 -6.44 7.24 7.41
C MET A 294 -6.25 7.55 5.92
N PHE A 295 -5.73 6.57 5.18
CA PHE A 295 -5.56 6.65 3.73
C PHE A 295 -6.54 5.70 3.06
N GLY A 296 -7.29 6.18 2.08
CA GLY A 296 -8.24 5.35 1.34
C GLY A 296 -8.84 6.11 0.16
N PRO A 297 -9.49 5.40 -0.77
CA PRO A 297 -10.14 6.01 -1.92
C PRO A 297 -11.37 6.82 -1.47
N TYR A 298 -11.45 8.07 -1.92
CA TYR A 298 -12.47 9.03 -1.49
C TYR A 298 -13.90 8.62 -1.85
N ASN A 299 -14.07 7.83 -2.92
CA ASN A 299 -15.36 7.40 -3.45
C ASN A 299 -15.93 6.17 -2.72
N ARG A 300 -15.33 5.77 -1.59
CA ARG A 300 -15.77 4.62 -0.80
C ARG A 300 -16.69 5.05 0.34
N SER A 301 -17.94 4.61 0.29
CA SER A 301 -18.95 4.93 1.32
C SER A 301 -18.51 4.56 2.73
N ALA A 302 -17.93 3.37 2.91
CA ALA A 302 -17.44 2.89 4.20
C ALA A 302 -16.32 3.77 4.80
N PHE A 303 -15.49 4.40 3.95
CA PHE A 303 -14.48 5.36 4.40
C PHE A 303 -15.14 6.61 4.97
N LEU A 304 -16.08 7.21 4.23
CA LEU A 304 -16.84 8.39 4.69
C LEU A 304 -17.68 8.10 5.95
N GLU A 305 -18.24 6.90 6.06
CA GLU A 305 -18.95 6.48 7.27
C GLU A 305 -18.02 6.31 8.47
N THR A 306 -16.80 5.82 8.26
CA THR A 306 -15.76 5.77 9.30
C THR A 306 -15.41 7.16 9.80
N CYS A 307 -15.19 8.13 8.90
CA CYS A 307 -14.95 9.53 9.28
C CYS A 307 -16.10 10.11 10.11
N ARG A 308 -17.36 9.82 9.72
CA ARG A 308 -18.54 10.27 10.49
C ARG A 308 -18.62 9.60 11.86
N TYR A 309 -18.27 8.32 11.97
CA TYR A 309 -18.26 7.59 13.23
C TYR A 309 -17.21 8.17 14.19
N LEU A 310 -15.97 8.35 13.72
CA LEU A 310 -14.88 8.98 14.48
C LEU A 310 -15.28 10.38 14.99
N SER A 311 -15.92 11.18 14.15
CA SER A 311 -16.34 12.54 14.52
C SER A 311 -17.54 12.57 15.47
N ARG A 312 -18.62 11.85 15.16
CA ARG A 312 -19.90 11.99 15.88
C ARG A 312 -20.02 11.09 17.10
N GLU A 313 -19.51 9.87 17.01
CA GLU A 313 -19.67 8.87 18.07
C GLU A 313 -18.48 8.90 19.03
N LEU A 314 -17.28 9.19 18.52
CA LEU A 314 -16.04 9.22 19.31
C LEU A 314 -15.51 10.63 19.60
N ASN A 315 -16.20 11.68 19.15
CA ASN A 315 -15.88 13.09 19.38
C ASN A 315 -14.45 13.48 18.99
N LEU A 316 -13.91 12.87 17.94
CA LEU A 316 -12.62 13.25 17.36
C LEU A 316 -12.78 14.44 16.41
N ASP A 317 -11.78 15.31 16.38
CA ASP A 317 -11.67 16.33 15.33
C ASP A 317 -11.18 15.65 14.04
N VAL A 318 -12.00 15.68 13.00
CA VAL A 318 -11.76 14.95 11.74
C VAL A 318 -11.66 15.96 10.60
N THR A 319 -10.47 16.04 10.02
CA THR A 319 -10.22 16.79 8.77
C THR A 319 -10.14 15.83 7.60
N LEU A 320 -10.57 16.30 6.42
CA LEU A 320 -10.44 15.57 5.17
C LEU A 320 -9.46 16.31 4.27
N GLU A 321 -8.39 15.62 3.88
CA GLU A 321 -7.37 16.11 2.96
C GLU A 321 -7.38 15.29 1.68
N TRP A 322 -6.99 15.92 0.57
CA TRP A 322 -6.89 15.27 -0.73
C TRP A 322 -5.44 15.05 -1.08
N VAL A 323 -5.08 13.78 -1.31
CA VAL A 323 -3.76 13.39 -1.80
C VAL A 323 -3.92 13.02 -3.27
N GLU A 324 -3.43 13.89 -4.15
CA GLU A 324 -3.44 13.64 -5.59
C GLU A 324 -2.14 12.96 -6.01
N ILE A 325 -2.27 11.82 -6.69
CA ILE A 325 -1.13 10.99 -7.11
C ILE A 325 -1.24 10.82 -8.61
N ASN A 326 -0.20 11.20 -9.34
CA ASN A 326 -0.08 10.85 -10.73
C ASN A 326 0.38 9.40 -10.83
N ARG A 327 -0.36 8.60 -11.58
CA ARG A 327 -0.05 7.20 -11.88
C ARG A 327 0.25 7.08 -13.37
N TYR A 328 1.47 6.69 -13.71
CA TYR A 328 1.91 6.47 -15.08
C TYR A 328 2.16 4.99 -15.29
N ARG A 329 1.60 4.42 -16.36
CA ARG A 329 1.90 3.06 -16.78
C ARG A 329 3.01 3.11 -17.81
N LEU A 330 4.09 2.39 -17.55
CA LEU A 330 5.29 2.47 -18.37
C LEU A 330 5.31 1.31 -19.37
N LYS A 331 5.53 1.64 -20.64
CA LYS A 331 5.83 0.65 -21.69
C LYS A 331 7.35 0.52 -21.86
N PRO A 332 7.86 -0.65 -22.29
CA PRO A 332 9.25 -0.78 -22.70
C PRO A 332 9.62 0.21 -23.79
N ALA A 333 10.84 0.74 -23.73
CA ALA A 333 11.37 1.65 -24.75
C ALA A 333 11.42 0.99 -26.15
N SER A 334 11.58 -0.34 -26.20
CA SER A 334 11.65 -1.12 -27.45
C SER A 334 10.37 -1.11 -28.28
N GLU A 335 9.22 -0.76 -27.68
CA GLU A 335 7.93 -0.70 -28.39
C GLU A 335 7.63 0.67 -29.01
N ILE A 336 8.51 1.66 -28.82
CA ILE A 336 8.36 2.99 -29.43
C ILE A 336 8.89 2.96 -30.87
N GLU A 337 8.34 2.06 -31.70
CA GLU A 337 8.63 2.05 -33.13
C GLU A 337 8.15 3.36 -33.78
N GLY A 338 9.08 4.13 -34.34
CA GLY A 338 8.76 5.32 -35.15
C GLY A 338 8.86 6.68 -34.46
N SER A 339 9.24 6.74 -33.18
CA SER A 339 9.64 8.03 -32.60
C SER A 339 11.08 8.34 -33.04
N GLY A 340 11.30 9.43 -33.76
CA GLY A 340 12.61 9.83 -34.29
C GLY A 340 13.65 10.24 -33.23
N TRP A 341 13.63 9.61 -32.05
CA TRP A 341 14.61 9.81 -31.00
C TRP A 341 15.92 9.13 -31.41
N SER A 342 16.89 9.93 -31.86
CA SER A 342 18.22 9.43 -32.17
C SER A 342 18.93 9.06 -30.87
N GLU A 343 19.10 7.76 -30.68
CA GLU A 343 19.83 7.05 -29.64
C GLU A 343 21.33 7.42 -29.62
N LYS A 344 21.68 8.64 -29.21
CA LYS A 344 23.08 9.13 -29.26
C LYS A 344 23.76 9.49 -27.95
N ASP A 345 23.11 9.47 -26.78
CA ASP A 345 23.76 10.11 -25.59
C ASP A 345 23.75 9.42 -24.21
N ASP A 346 23.35 8.16 -24.02
CA ASP A 346 23.29 7.61 -22.63
C ASP A 346 23.70 6.14 -22.42
N GLY A 347 24.44 5.54 -23.36
CA GLY A 347 24.91 4.14 -23.31
C GLY A 347 25.91 3.75 -22.21
N SER A 348 25.64 4.00 -20.92
CA SER A 348 26.54 3.57 -19.83
C SER A 348 25.89 2.94 -18.58
N PHE A 349 24.56 2.89 -18.42
CA PHE A 349 23.97 2.43 -17.15
C PHE A 349 23.45 0.99 -17.12
N ALA A 350 23.01 0.40 -18.23
CA ALA A 350 22.36 -0.91 -18.20
C ALA A 350 23.32 -2.11 -18.00
N SER A 351 24.63 -1.95 -18.27
CA SER A 351 25.59 -3.06 -18.27
C SER A 351 26.24 -3.38 -16.91
N GLN A 352 26.09 -2.54 -15.87
CA GLN A 352 26.86 -2.70 -14.63
C GLN A 352 26.13 -3.44 -13.50
N CYS A 353 24.83 -3.68 -13.59
CA CYS A 353 24.08 -4.38 -12.55
C CYS A 353 24.11 -5.92 -12.68
N ALA A 354 24.51 -6.48 -13.83
CA ALA A 354 24.48 -7.93 -14.07
C ALA A 354 25.78 -8.67 -13.72
N ALA A 355 26.85 -7.97 -13.31
CA ALA A 355 28.20 -8.56 -13.24
C ALA A 355 28.78 -8.74 -11.82
N LYS A 356 28.02 -8.53 -10.73
CA LYS A 356 28.56 -8.58 -9.36
C LYS A 356 28.11 -9.75 -8.46
N ASP A 357 27.20 -10.61 -8.90
CA ASP A 357 26.65 -11.69 -8.04
C ASP A 357 27.25 -13.09 -8.27
N SER A 358 28.37 -13.21 -8.97
CA SER A 358 29.02 -14.51 -9.21
C SER A 358 30.46 -14.54 -8.70
N SER A 359 30.68 -14.45 -7.38
CA SER A 359 31.88 -15.02 -6.75
C SER A 359 31.79 -15.09 -5.22
N ASN A 360 32.15 -16.27 -4.68
CA ASN A 360 32.50 -16.59 -3.30
C ASN A 360 31.40 -16.99 -2.31
N HIS A 361 30.99 -18.27 -2.40
CA HIS A 361 30.83 -19.10 -1.21
C HIS A 361 31.67 -20.38 -1.37
N LYS A 362 32.86 -20.38 -0.74
CA LYS A 362 33.53 -21.60 -0.30
C LYS A 362 33.04 -21.89 1.12
N ALA A 363 32.49 -23.09 1.30
CA ALA A 363 32.14 -23.63 2.60
C ALA A 363 33.39 -23.80 3.46
N ASP A 364 33.30 -23.39 4.71
CA ASP A 364 34.24 -23.75 5.78
C ASP A 364 33.43 -24.51 6.83
N GLU A 365 33.54 -25.84 6.79
CA GLU A 365 33.04 -26.72 7.83
C GLU A 365 34.11 -26.78 8.93
N SER A 366 33.83 -26.19 10.09
CA SER A 366 34.50 -26.61 11.32
C SER A 366 33.51 -26.71 12.48
N LEU A 367 33.54 -27.91 13.05
CA LEU A 367 32.85 -28.40 14.25
C LEU A 367 32.96 -27.41 15.42
N PHE A 368 31.83 -27.22 16.12
CA PHE A 368 31.84 -26.94 17.55
C PHE A 368 31.08 -28.07 18.26
N ASP A 369 31.84 -28.94 18.93
CA ASP A 369 31.38 -29.75 20.05
C ASP A 369 31.20 -28.85 21.27
N ILE A 370 30.05 -28.91 21.94
CA ILE A 370 29.86 -28.42 23.31
C ILE A 370 28.93 -29.38 24.06
N ASP A 371 29.40 -29.79 25.24
CA ASP A 371 28.69 -30.50 26.34
C ASP A 371 27.51 -29.72 26.94
#